data_AF-A0A238FLE0-F1
#
_entry.id   AF-A0A238FLE0-F1
#
_cell.length_a   1.000
_cell.length_b   1.000
_cell.length_c   1.000
_cell.angle_alpha   90.00
_cell.angle_beta   90.00
_cell.angle_gamma   90.00
#
_symmetry.space_group_name_H-M   'P 1'
#
loop_
_entity.id
_entity.type
_entity.pdbx_description
1 polymer ?
#
loop_
_entity_poly.entity_id
_entity_poly.type
_entity_poly.pdbx_seq_one_letter_code
_entity_poly.pdbx_strand_id
1 'polypeptide(L)'
;MASLLKAPLTSRALLSTAPRSTHAHLRPATSPFDLARRCQSSSSSSPAASTLTAAPTLDATLRQALKGYMKSRATFESGVIKSILADLQTTSHLASPPNPHKVLLRSIKTRLEAATQFTSSTPPRQDLADQYTREAQLLQQFVQASESEVSGMDGMELEGIIKASLEEVKVEKAGEDVGVKDLGRVIKLVLAKTKGKVGGKGVSEAVKKYFEASVPK
;
A
#
# COMPACT_ATOMS: atom_id res chain seq x y z
N MET A 1 57.15 -45.00 -10.66
CA MET A 1 57.40 -44.21 -11.88
C MET A 1 56.77 -42.83 -11.70
N ALA A 2 57.59 -41.80 -11.96
CA ALA A 2 57.25 -40.37 -12.16
C ALA A 2 56.69 -39.54 -10.98
N SER A 3 57.61 -38.74 -10.42
CA SER A 3 57.41 -37.45 -9.75
C SER A 3 56.59 -36.44 -10.58
N LEU A 4 55.98 -35.41 -9.96
CA LEU A 4 56.38 -33.99 -10.13
C LEU A 4 55.37 -32.99 -9.48
N LEU A 5 55.84 -32.35 -8.41
CA LEU A 5 55.83 -30.92 -8.07
C LEU A 5 54.61 -30.03 -8.42
N LYS A 6 54.05 -29.39 -7.38
CA LYS A 6 54.05 -27.91 -7.26
C LYS A 6 53.90 -27.47 -5.79
N ALA A 7 54.81 -26.63 -5.33
CA ALA A 7 54.91 -26.12 -3.96
C ALA A 7 53.93 -24.96 -3.66
N PRO A 8 53.59 -24.71 -2.38
CA PRO A 8 52.95 -23.48 -1.92
C PRO A 8 53.97 -22.48 -1.33
N LEU A 9 53.98 -21.27 -1.86
CA LEU A 9 54.60 -20.05 -1.32
C LEU A 9 53.54 -18.97 -1.59
N THR A 10 53.16 -18.04 -0.71
CA THR A 10 53.94 -17.33 0.30
C THR A 10 52.97 -16.59 1.23
N SER A 11 53.31 -16.53 2.51
CA SER A 11 52.73 -15.63 3.52
C SER A 11 52.67 -14.18 3.05
N ARG A 12 51.57 -13.49 3.35
CA ARG A 12 51.57 -12.03 3.47
C ARG A 12 50.72 -11.60 4.66
N ALA A 13 51.41 -11.44 5.79
CA ALA A 13 50.95 -10.65 6.91
C ALA A 13 50.84 -9.18 6.49
N LEU A 14 49.75 -8.51 6.85
CA LEU A 14 49.73 -7.07 7.07
C LEU A 14 48.76 -6.75 8.22
N LEU A 15 49.35 -6.46 9.38
CA LEU A 15 48.77 -5.63 10.43
C LEU A 15 48.60 -4.20 9.89
N SER A 16 47.48 -3.55 10.20
CA SER A 16 47.38 -2.08 10.26
C SER A 16 46.08 -1.71 11.00
N THR A 17 46.14 -1.57 12.32
CA THR A 17 46.21 -0.29 13.07
C THR A 17 45.05 0.66 12.82
N ALA A 18 44.07 0.61 13.73
CA ALA A 18 43.03 1.62 13.92
C ALA A 18 43.61 2.91 14.53
N PRO A 19 43.18 4.10 14.10
CA PRO A 19 43.42 5.33 14.84
C PRO A 19 42.26 5.60 15.83
N ARG A 20 42.62 5.63 17.12
CA ARG A 20 41.91 6.38 18.16
C ARG A 20 41.99 7.87 17.81
N SER A 21 40.87 8.58 17.81
CA SER A 21 40.86 10.04 17.87
C SER A 21 40.12 10.49 19.14
N THR A 22 40.91 11.02 20.06
CA THR A 22 40.50 11.76 21.25
C THR A 22 40.56 13.25 20.91
N HIS A 23 39.43 13.96 20.95
CA HIS A 23 39.37 15.42 21.15
C HIS A 23 38.04 15.70 21.86
N ALA A 24 38.06 15.96 23.16
CA ALA A 24 38.31 17.26 23.79
C ALA A 24 37.01 18.07 23.93
N HIS A 25 36.68 18.32 25.20
CA HIS A 25 35.75 19.32 25.69
C HIS A 25 35.81 20.63 24.91
N LEU A 26 34.67 21.32 24.78
CA LEU A 26 34.49 22.70 25.24
C LEU A 26 32.99 23.07 25.18
N ARG A 27 32.39 23.28 26.35
CA ARG A 27 31.19 24.11 26.53
C ARG A 27 31.61 25.58 26.39
N PRO A 28 30.71 26.42 25.89
CA PRO A 28 30.39 27.60 26.69
C PRO A 28 28.89 27.79 26.90
N ALA A 29 28.54 28.05 28.15
CA ALA A 29 27.31 28.71 28.57
C ALA A 29 27.48 30.23 28.42
N THR A 30 26.38 30.93 28.14
CA THR A 30 26.05 32.38 28.35
C THR A 30 25.10 32.78 27.21
N SER A 31 23.99 33.48 27.39
CA SER A 31 23.29 34.04 28.56
C SER A 31 21.86 34.41 28.10
N PRO A 32 20.95 34.75 29.03
CA PRO A 32 19.54 35.01 28.76
C PRO A 32 19.29 36.50 28.50
N PHE A 33 18.50 36.83 27.49
CA PHE A 33 17.83 38.13 27.39
C PHE A 33 16.41 37.94 26.85
N ASP A 34 15.49 37.97 27.81
CA ASP A 34 14.10 38.36 27.63
C ASP A 34 14.02 39.75 26.96
N LEU A 35 13.16 39.88 25.97
CA LEU A 35 12.43 41.13 25.69
C LEU A 35 11.14 40.83 24.91
N ALA A 36 10.09 40.62 25.71
CA ALA A 36 8.81 41.30 25.61
C ALA A 36 8.15 41.53 24.22
N ARG A 37 7.06 40.79 24.00
CA ARG A 37 5.67 41.30 23.92
C ARG A 37 5.44 42.59 23.09
N ARG A 38 4.77 42.48 21.93
CA ARG A 38 3.56 43.30 21.63
C ARG A 38 2.75 42.86 20.39
N CYS A 39 1.43 42.82 20.58
CA CYS A 39 0.28 42.99 19.65
C CYS A 39 0.16 42.05 18.43
N GLN A 40 -0.80 41.13 18.43
CA GLN A 40 -2.21 41.34 18.01
C GLN A 40 -2.34 42.00 16.63
N SER A 41 -2.53 41.18 15.60
CA SER A 41 -3.45 41.49 14.52
C SER A 41 -4.21 40.24 14.12
N SER A 42 -5.51 40.32 14.35
CA SER A 42 -6.56 39.47 13.82
C SER A 42 -6.68 39.66 12.32
N SER A 43 -6.55 38.58 11.57
CA SER A 43 -7.23 38.41 10.30
C SER A 43 -7.55 36.94 10.10
N SER A 44 -8.81 36.64 10.37
CA SER A 44 -9.54 35.47 9.94
C SER A 44 -9.28 35.14 8.48
N SER A 45 -8.76 33.94 8.23
CA SER A 45 -9.09 33.17 7.03
C SER A 45 -9.20 31.72 7.45
N SER A 46 -10.39 31.39 7.95
CA SER A 46 -10.86 30.01 8.04
C SER A 46 -10.77 29.41 6.64
N PRO A 47 -9.95 28.37 6.37
CA PRO A 47 -10.21 27.57 5.19
C PRO A 47 -11.51 26.85 5.47
N ALA A 48 -12.56 27.29 4.77
CA ALA A 48 -13.80 26.57 4.65
C ALA A 48 -13.46 25.11 4.36
N ALA A 49 -13.74 24.24 5.33
CA ALA A 49 -13.82 22.82 5.10
C ALA A 49 -15.01 22.61 4.16
N SER A 50 -14.74 22.66 2.86
CA SER A 50 -15.66 22.20 1.82
C SER A 50 -15.79 20.69 1.98
N THR A 51 -16.69 20.26 2.88
CA THR A 51 -17.24 18.91 2.89
C THR A 51 -18.15 18.78 1.67
N LEU A 52 -17.54 18.63 0.50
CA LEU A 52 -18.15 17.85 -0.56
C LEU A 52 -18.05 16.41 -0.10
N THR A 53 -19.21 15.79 0.12
CA THR A 53 -19.40 14.36 0.37
C THR A 53 -18.79 13.57 -0.79
N ALA A 54 -17.47 13.41 -0.75
CA ALA A 54 -16.73 12.43 -1.50
C ALA A 54 -16.59 11.22 -0.56
N ALA A 55 -16.82 10.02 -1.10
CA ALA A 55 -16.56 8.77 -0.38
C ALA A 55 -15.21 8.86 0.34
N PRO A 56 -15.09 8.34 1.58
CA PRO A 56 -13.87 8.47 2.35
C PRO A 56 -12.70 7.94 1.51
N THR A 57 -11.77 8.83 1.16
CA THR A 57 -10.54 8.42 0.50
C THR A 57 -9.75 7.54 1.45
N LEU A 58 -8.99 6.57 0.94
CA LEU A 58 -8.17 5.67 1.77
C LEU A 58 -7.36 6.42 2.83
N ASP A 59 -6.79 7.57 2.48
CA ASP A 59 -6.04 8.43 3.40
C ASP A 59 -6.92 8.96 4.56
N ALA A 60 -8.16 9.36 4.29
CA ALA A 60 -9.12 9.76 5.32
C ALA A 60 -9.47 8.59 6.26
N THR A 61 -9.70 7.39 5.72
CA THR A 61 -9.99 6.17 6.50
C THR A 61 -8.83 5.81 7.42
N LEU A 62 -7.59 5.85 6.91
CA LEU A 62 -6.38 5.60 7.71
C LEU A 62 -6.19 6.66 8.79
N ARG A 63 -6.45 7.94 8.51
CA ARG A 63 -6.38 9.02 9.51
C ARG A 63 -7.44 8.86 10.60
N GLN A 64 -8.64 8.40 10.26
CA GLN A 64 -9.69 8.09 11.23
C GLN A 64 -9.28 6.92 12.12
N ALA A 65 -8.78 5.84 11.55
CA ALA A 65 -8.27 4.70 12.30
C ALA A 65 -7.10 5.09 13.23
N LEU A 66 -6.17 5.92 12.75
CA LEU A 66 -5.08 6.46 13.56
C LEU A 66 -5.59 7.20 14.80
N LYS A 67 -6.63 8.03 14.66
CA LYS A 67 -7.26 8.71 15.82
C LYS A 67 -7.85 7.70 16.80
N GLY A 68 -8.45 6.62 16.30
CA GLY A 68 -8.95 5.50 17.11
C GLY A 68 -7.83 4.84 17.92
N TYR A 69 -6.75 4.41 17.25
CA TYR A 69 -5.61 3.78 17.90
C TYR A 69 -4.88 4.70 18.89
N MET A 70 -4.80 6.00 18.61
CA MET A 70 -4.24 6.97 19.56
C MET A 70 -5.09 7.11 20.83
N LYS A 71 -6.42 7.03 20.71
CA LYS A 71 -7.34 7.07 21.86
C LYS A 71 -7.24 5.79 22.71
N SER A 72 -7.16 4.63 22.06
CA SER A 72 -7.01 3.34 22.75
C SER A 72 -5.58 3.04 23.23
N ARG A 73 -4.62 3.97 23.03
CA ARG A 73 -3.20 3.80 23.38
C ARG A 73 -2.53 2.58 22.74
N ALA A 74 -3.05 2.17 21.58
CA ALA A 74 -2.56 1.07 20.77
C ALA A 74 -1.31 1.51 20.00
N THR A 75 -0.14 1.49 20.67
CA THR A 75 1.11 2.08 20.16
C THR A 75 1.61 1.37 18.91
N PHE A 76 1.50 0.05 18.86
CA PHE A 76 1.90 -0.80 17.74
C PHE A 76 1.11 -0.43 16.46
N GLU A 77 -0.21 -0.49 16.54
CA GLU A 77 -1.15 -0.20 15.45
C GLU A 77 -0.98 1.25 14.98
N SER A 78 -0.87 2.18 15.92
CA SER A 78 -0.64 3.59 15.58
C SER A 78 0.68 3.81 14.83
N GLY A 79 1.73 3.05 15.15
CA GLY A 79 3.02 3.10 14.46
C GLY A 79 2.92 2.59 13.03
N VAL A 80 2.25 1.46 12.84
CA VAL A 80 2.02 0.85 11.52
C VAL A 80 1.25 1.80 10.59
N ILE A 81 0.16 2.39 11.10
CA ILE A 81 -0.66 3.32 10.30
C ILE A 81 0.12 4.59 9.95
N LYS A 82 0.92 5.14 10.88
CA LYS A 82 1.79 6.29 10.60
C LYS A 82 2.82 6.01 9.51
N SER A 83 3.42 4.81 9.52
CA SER A 83 4.37 4.38 8.49
C SER A 83 3.75 4.43 7.09
N ILE A 84 2.50 3.98 6.93
CA ILE A 84 1.84 3.97 5.61
C ILE A 84 1.40 5.36 5.19
N LEU A 85 0.93 6.18 6.11
CA LEU A 85 0.63 7.58 5.81
C LEU A 85 1.88 8.30 5.29
N ALA A 86 3.06 8.00 5.84
CA ALA A 86 4.32 8.54 5.34
C ALA A 86 4.67 8.01 3.94
N ASP A 87 4.44 6.72 3.66
CA ASP A 87 4.64 6.14 2.31
C ASP A 87 3.70 6.77 1.27
N LEU A 88 2.43 6.99 1.64
CA LEU A 88 1.45 7.67 0.80
C LEU A 88 1.84 9.12 0.54
N GLN A 89 2.30 9.84 1.56
CA GLN A 89 2.83 11.20 1.39
C GLN A 89 4.04 11.21 0.46
N THR A 90 5.00 10.32 0.66
CA THR A 90 6.22 10.22 -0.16
C THR A 90 5.88 9.92 -1.63
N THR A 91 4.96 8.99 -1.86
CA THR A 91 4.52 8.63 -3.22
C THR A 91 3.67 9.70 -3.89
N SER A 92 2.97 10.54 -3.11
CA SER A 92 2.18 11.65 -3.64
C SER A 92 3.03 12.77 -4.25
N HIS A 93 4.28 12.93 -3.81
CA HIS A 93 5.21 13.93 -4.33
C HIS A 93 5.93 13.47 -5.61
N LEU A 94 5.68 12.26 -6.10
CA LEU A 94 6.26 11.76 -7.35
C LEU A 94 5.59 12.42 -8.56
N ALA A 95 6.33 12.60 -9.65
CA ALA A 95 5.83 13.18 -10.90
C ALA A 95 4.62 12.41 -11.49
N SER A 96 4.54 11.10 -11.21
CA SER A 96 3.38 10.26 -11.52
C SER A 96 3.01 9.48 -10.25
N PRO A 97 2.06 9.97 -9.44
CA PRO A 97 1.71 9.34 -8.18
C PRO A 97 0.96 8.02 -8.45
N PRO A 98 1.44 6.89 -7.90
CA PRO A 98 0.71 5.63 -8.00
C PRO A 98 -0.61 5.71 -7.21
N ASN A 99 -1.58 4.88 -7.59
CA ASN A 99 -2.84 4.76 -6.85
C ASN A 99 -2.54 4.36 -5.37
N PRO A 100 -3.15 5.03 -4.37
CA PRO A 100 -2.88 4.78 -2.95
C PRO A 100 -3.11 3.31 -2.54
N HIS A 101 -4.06 2.61 -3.16
CA HIS A 101 -4.28 1.18 -2.90
C HIS A 101 -3.10 0.32 -3.37
N LYS A 102 -2.44 0.69 -4.47
CA LYS A 102 -1.24 -0.02 -4.93
C LYS A 102 -0.08 0.15 -3.95
N VAL A 103 0.04 1.34 -3.34
CA VAL A 103 1.05 1.61 -2.31
C VAL A 103 0.79 0.75 -1.07
N LEU A 104 -0.47 0.67 -0.62
CA LEU A 104 -0.88 -0.19 0.49
C LEU A 104 -0.58 -1.67 0.20
N LEU A 105 -0.98 -2.19 -0.95
CA LEU A 105 -0.71 -3.58 -1.36
C LEU A 105 0.80 -3.87 -1.44
N ARG A 106 1.59 -2.92 -1.95
CA ARG A 106 3.06 -3.04 -1.96
C ARG A 106 3.61 -3.14 -0.54
N SER A 107 3.13 -2.31 0.38
CA SER A 107 3.57 -2.33 1.78
C SER A 107 3.27 -3.66 2.48
N ILE A 108 2.11 -4.27 2.21
CA ILE A 108 1.75 -5.59 2.75
C ILE A 108 2.71 -6.65 2.22
N LYS A 109 2.96 -6.66 0.91
CA LYS A 109 3.89 -7.60 0.28
C LYS A 109 5.29 -7.47 0.87
N THR A 110 5.81 -6.25 1.03
CA THR A 110 7.14 -6.01 1.61
C THR A 110 7.24 -6.52 3.05
N ARG A 111 6.18 -6.38 3.87
CA ARG A 111 6.17 -6.92 5.24
C ARG A 111 6.16 -8.46 5.26
N LEU A 112 5.41 -9.09 4.35
CA LEU A 112 5.43 -10.56 4.22
C LEU A 112 6.79 -11.07 3.74
N GLU A 113 7.44 -10.39 2.80
CA GLU A 113 8.80 -10.70 2.36
C GLU A 113 9.82 -10.48 3.49
N ALA A 114 9.66 -9.45 4.32
CA ALA A 114 10.50 -9.26 5.49
C ALA A 114 10.30 -10.40 6.51
N ALA A 115 9.05 -10.82 6.75
CA ALA A 115 8.76 -11.95 7.64
C ALA A 115 9.46 -13.23 7.17
N THR A 116 9.38 -13.57 5.88
CA THR A 116 10.06 -14.76 5.33
C THR A 116 11.58 -14.66 5.37
N GLN A 117 12.14 -13.45 5.27
CA GLN A 117 13.58 -13.21 5.43
C GLN A 117 14.04 -13.46 6.88
N PHE A 118 13.28 -13.01 7.87
CA PHE A 118 13.61 -13.20 9.29
C PHE A 118 13.38 -14.64 9.79
N THR A 119 12.45 -15.39 9.19
CA THR A 119 12.33 -16.84 9.46
C THR A 119 13.49 -17.62 8.85
N SER A 120 13.98 -17.19 7.69
CA SER A 120 15.04 -17.88 6.94
C SER A 120 16.46 -17.46 7.37
N SER A 121 16.60 -16.47 8.26
CA SER A 121 17.90 -16.02 8.76
C SER A 121 18.52 -17.04 9.72
N THR A 122 19.85 -17.07 9.82
CA THR A 122 20.57 -17.93 10.78
C THR A 122 21.38 -17.07 11.75
N PRO A 123 21.07 -17.06 13.06
CA PRO A 123 19.95 -17.74 13.71
C PRO A 123 18.56 -17.13 13.34
N PRO A 124 17.48 -17.92 13.41
CA PRO A 124 16.14 -17.45 13.05
C PRO A 124 15.63 -16.44 14.07
N ARG A 125 15.08 -15.31 13.58
CA ARG A 125 14.51 -14.25 14.41
C ARG A 125 12.99 -14.28 14.33
N GLN A 126 12.40 -15.24 15.03
CA GLN A 126 10.94 -15.46 14.99
C GLN A 126 10.15 -14.26 15.52
N ASP A 127 10.64 -13.56 16.54
CA ASP A 127 9.97 -12.37 17.11
C ASP A 127 9.73 -11.28 16.06
N LEU A 128 10.72 -11.00 15.22
CA LEU A 128 10.61 -10.02 14.13
C LEU A 128 9.68 -10.53 13.03
N ALA A 129 9.77 -11.81 12.67
CA ALA A 129 8.88 -12.40 11.68
C ALA A 129 7.41 -12.27 12.12
N ASP A 130 7.11 -12.64 13.37
CA ASP A 130 5.77 -12.55 13.95
C ASP A 130 5.28 -11.10 14.05
N GLN A 131 6.19 -10.14 14.30
CA GLN A 131 5.88 -8.73 14.24
C GLN A 131 5.43 -8.32 12.84
N TYR A 132 6.26 -8.56 11.81
CA TYR A 132 5.92 -8.17 10.42
C TYR A 132 4.67 -8.88 9.89
N THR A 133 4.44 -10.14 10.28
CA THR A 133 3.21 -10.86 9.94
C THR A 133 1.99 -10.20 10.59
N ARG A 134 2.05 -9.83 11.87
CA ARG A 134 0.96 -9.10 12.55
C ARG A 134 0.69 -7.75 11.91
N GLU A 135 1.74 -7.03 11.53
CA GLU A 135 1.59 -5.76 10.81
C GLU A 135 0.89 -5.96 9.46
N ALA A 136 1.28 -6.98 8.68
CA ALA A 136 0.62 -7.29 7.40
C ALA A 136 -0.86 -7.63 7.58
N GLN A 137 -1.22 -8.38 8.62
CA GLN A 137 -2.60 -8.72 8.95
C GLN A 137 -3.44 -7.49 9.30
N LEU A 138 -2.90 -6.57 10.10
CA LEU A 138 -3.56 -5.29 10.41
C LEU A 138 -3.93 -4.52 9.12
N LEU A 139 -3.02 -4.51 8.15
CA LEU A 139 -3.20 -3.77 6.89
C LEU A 139 -4.15 -4.45 5.92
N GLN A 140 -4.22 -5.78 5.94
CA GLN A 140 -5.20 -6.52 5.16
C GLN A 140 -6.64 -6.16 5.53
N GLN A 141 -6.91 -5.83 6.80
CA GLN A 141 -8.23 -5.37 7.24
C GLN A 141 -8.65 -4.08 6.50
N PHE A 142 -7.71 -3.15 6.28
CA PHE A 142 -7.98 -1.92 5.54
C PHE A 142 -8.15 -2.17 4.04
N VAL A 143 -7.48 -3.16 3.46
CA VAL A 143 -7.72 -3.55 2.07
C VAL A 143 -9.12 -4.12 1.91
N GLN A 144 -9.52 -5.07 2.75
CA GLN A 144 -10.84 -5.71 2.67
C GLN A 144 -11.98 -4.72 2.90
N ALA A 145 -11.87 -3.87 3.94
CA ALA A 145 -12.83 -2.80 4.18
C ALA A 145 -12.89 -1.83 2.99
N SER A 146 -11.74 -1.55 2.38
CA SER A 146 -11.70 -0.72 1.18
C SER A 146 -12.24 -1.43 -0.06
N GLU A 147 -12.12 -2.75 -0.22
CA GLU A 147 -12.71 -3.47 -1.35
C GLU A 147 -14.23 -3.55 -1.21
N SER A 148 -14.77 -3.70 0.01
CA SER A 148 -16.20 -3.59 0.25
C SER A 148 -16.76 -2.19 0.00
N GLU A 149 -15.95 -1.13 0.21
CA GLU A 149 -16.39 0.27 -0.01
C GLU A 149 -16.03 0.84 -1.40
N VAL A 150 -14.95 0.37 -2.04
CA VAL A 150 -14.51 0.72 -3.39
C VAL A 150 -15.21 -0.15 -4.44
N SER A 151 -15.66 -1.35 -4.08
CA SER A 151 -16.87 -1.91 -4.68
C SER A 151 -18.08 -1.14 -4.15
N GLY A 152 -18.07 0.20 -4.30
CA GLY A 152 -19.19 1.11 -4.02
C GLY A 152 -20.34 0.95 -5.02
N MET A 153 -20.49 -0.29 -5.46
CA MET A 153 -21.57 -0.85 -6.22
C MET A 153 -21.74 -2.25 -5.63
N ASP A 154 -22.88 -2.48 -5.02
CA ASP A 154 -23.23 -3.77 -4.45
C ASP A 154 -23.05 -4.84 -5.54
N GLY A 155 -22.66 -6.07 -5.18
CA GLY A 155 -22.44 -7.13 -6.18
C GLY A 155 -23.64 -7.28 -7.13
N MET A 156 -24.84 -7.05 -6.60
CA MET A 156 -26.10 -7.01 -7.34
C MET A 156 -26.21 -5.86 -8.36
N GLU A 157 -25.73 -4.66 -8.02
CA GLU A 157 -25.77 -3.51 -8.93
C GLU A 157 -24.78 -3.69 -10.09
N LEU A 158 -23.60 -4.25 -9.83
CA LEU A 158 -22.63 -4.60 -10.88
C LEU A 158 -23.20 -5.68 -11.80
N GLU A 159 -23.80 -6.73 -11.25
CA GLU A 159 -24.49 -7.76 -12.04
C GLU A 159 -25.64 -7.17 -12.86
N GLY A 160 -26.39 -6.22 -12.31
CA GLY A 160 -27.44 -5.49 -13.03
C GLY A 160 -26.89 -4.71 -14.23
N ILE A 161 -25.76 -4.01 -14.05
CA ILE A 161 -25.10 -3.26 -15.14
C ILE A 161 -24.50 -4.22 -16.17
N ILE A 162 -23.98 -5.37 -15.75
CA ILE A 162 -23.49 -6.42 -16.65
C ILE A 162 -24.66 -6.96 -17.48
N LYS A 163 -25.80 -7.33 -16.86
CA LYS A 163 -27.03 -7.76 -17.54
C LYS A 163 -27.51 -6.73 -18.56
N ALA A 164 -27.63 -5.46 -18.16
CA ALA A 164 -28.04 -4.38 -19.06
C ALA A 164 -27.05 -4.16 -20.21
N SER A 165 -25.75 -4.35 -19.98
CA SER A 165 -24.72 -4.25 -21.03
C SER A 165 -24.71 -5.46 -21.97
N LEU A 166 -25.15 -6.63 -21.51
CA LEU A 166 -25.32 -7.82 -22.35
C LEU A 166 -26.54 -7.69 -23.28
N GLU A 167 -27.64 -7.14 -22.75
CA GLU A 167 -28.85 -6.85 -23.54
C GLU A 167 -28.58 -5.81 -24.64
N GLU A 168 -27.83 -4.75 -24.33
CA GLU A 168 -27.45 -3.73 -25.33
C GLU A 168 -26.54 -4.26 -26.43
N VAL A 169 -25.64 -5.20 -26.11
CA VAL A 169 -24.75 -5.82 -27.11
C VAL A 169 -25.49 -6.88 -27.93
N LYS A 170 -26.71 -7.27 -27.53
CA LYS A 170 -27.48 -8.37 -28.14
C LYS A 170 -26.60 -9.60 -28.36
N VAL A 171 -25.83 -9.98 -27.34
CA VAL A 171 -25.13 -11.27 -27.37
C VAL A 171 -26.21 -12.34 -27.31
N GLU A 172 -26.62 -12.86 -28.46
CA GLU A 172 -27.59 -13.94 -28.53
C GLU A 172 -27.00 -15.15 -27.80
N LYS A 173 -27.77 -15.68 -26.84
CA LYS A 173 -27.49 -16.99 -26.23
C LYS A 173 -27.80 -18.07 -27.27
N ALA A 174 -27.00 -18.17 -28.32
CA ALA A 174 -27.12 -19.25 -29.27
C ALA A 174 -25.83 -19.39 -30.08
N GLY A 175 -25.08 -20.45 -29.77
CA GLY A 175 -24.06 -20.99 -30.66
C GLY A 175 -22.65 -20.46 -30.41
N GLU A 176 -21.88 -21.27 -29.68
CA GLU A 176 -20.44 -21.49 -29.90
C GLU A 176 -19.54 -20.26 -30.00
N ASP A 177 -18.69 -20.10 -28.97
CA ASP A 177 -17.66 -19.08 -28.81
C ASP A 177 -18.20 -17.66 -28.58
N VAL A 178 -18.52 -17.35 -27.31
CA VAL A 178 -18.42 -15.97 -26.83
C VAL A 178 -16.98 -15.54 -27.02
N GLY A 179 -16.69 -14.96 -28.18
CA GLY A 179 -15.35 -14.61 -28.58
C GLY A 179 -14.77 -13.63 -27.57
N VAL A 180 -13.46 -13.67 -27.39
CA VAL A 180 -12.69 -12.68 -26.60
C VAL A 180 -13.06 -11.23 -27.00
N LYS A 181 -13.56 -11.04 -28.24
CA LYS A 181 -14.09 -9.79 -28.80
C LYS A 181 -15.36 -9.29 -28.09
N ASP A 182 -16.33 -10.16 -27.80
CA ASP A 182 -17.60 -9.79 -27.17
C ASP A 182 -17.43 -9.51 -25.68
N LEU A 183 -16.63 -10.34 -24.99
CA LEU A 183 -16.18 -10.08 -23.63
C LEU A 183 -15.51 -8.69 -23.51
N GLY A 184 -14.59 -8.38 -24.44
CA GLY A 184 -13.93 -7.08 -24.46
C GLY A 184 -14.88 -5.90 -24.71
N ARG A 185 -15.93 -6.11 -25.52
CA ARG A 185 -16.96 -5.09 -25.81
C ARG A 185 -17.88 -4.86 -24.59
N VAL A 186 -18.30 -5.92 -23.92
CA VAL A 186 -19.08 -5.85 -22.67
C VAL A 186 -18.28 -5.17 -21.58
N ILE A 187 -17.00 -5.53 -21.38
CA ILE A 187 -16.13 -4.91 -20.38
C ILE A 187 -15.99 -3.40 -20.65
N LYS A 188 -15.81 -2.97 -21.91
CA LYS A 188 -15.74 -1.55 -22.26
C LYS A 188 -17.03 -0.79 -21.95
N LEU A 189 -18.19 -1.38 -22.24
CA LEU A 189 -19.49 -0.78 -21.93
C LEU A 189 -19.74 -0.70 -20.43
N VAL A 190 -19.45 -1.76 -19.68
CA VAL A 190 -19.56 -1.74 -18.22
C VAL A 190 -18.60 -0.71 -17.63
N LEU A 191 -17.38 -0.59 -18.15
CA LEU A 191 -16.44 0.45 -17.71
C LEU A 191 -16.93 1.86 -18.02
N ALA A 192 -17.57 2.07 -19.18
CA ALA A 192 -18.17 3.35 -19.54
C ALA A 192 -19.36 3.69 -18.62
N LYS A 193 -20.25 2.74 -18.34
CA LYS A 193 -21.41 2.90 -17.45
C LYS A 193 -21.03 3.09 -15.99
N THR A 194 -20.01 2.37 -15.54
CA THR A 194 -19.48 2.47 -14.17
C THR A 194 -18.62 3.73 -14.00
N LYS A 195 -18.33 4.50 -15.06
CA LYS A 195 -17.49 5.72 -15.05
C LYS A 195 -16.15 5.52 -14.30
N GLY A 196 -15.60 4.31 -14.33
CA GLY A 196 -14.38 3.96 -13.60
C GLY A 196 -14.51 3.90 -12.07
N LYS A 197 -15.73 3.85 -11.53
CA LYS A 197 -15.98 3.64 -10.09
C LYS A 197 -15.42 2.30 -9.58
N VAL A 198 -15.37 1.30 -10.46
CA VAL A 198 -14.84 -0.03 -10.16
C VAL A 198 -13.59 -0.27 -11.01
N GLY A 199 -12.52 -0.79 -10.39
CA GLY A 199 -11.28 -1.09 -11.08
C GLY A 199 -11.48 -2.09 -12.23
N GLY A 200 -10.83 -1.84 -13.36
CA GLY A 200 -11.00 -2.67 -14.57
C GLY A 200 -10.70 -4.16 -14.39
N LYS A 201 -9.85 -4.50 -13.40
CA LYS A 201 -9.61 -5.89 -13.01
C LYS A 201 -10.86 -6.54 -12.40
N GLY A 202 -11.53 -5.87 -11.46
CA GLY A 202 -12.75 -6.36 -10.81
C GLY A 202 -13.90 -6.51 -11.80
N VAL A 203 -14.08 -5.54 -12.71
CA VAL A 203 -15.10 -5.62 -13.78
C VAL A 203 -14.82 -6.81 -14.71
N SER A 204 -13.57 -7.00 -15.12
CA SER A 204 -13.19 -8.10 -16.02
C SER A 204 -13.41 -9.47 -15.37
N GLU A 205 -13.09 -9.62 -14.08
CA GLU A 205 -13.32 -10.85 -13.33
C GLU A 205 -14.81 -11.12 -13.10
N ALA A 206 -15.60 -10.09 -12.78
CA ALA A 206 -17.05 -10.22 -12.60
C ALA A 206 -17.77 -10.61 -13.90
N VAL A 207 -17.43 -9.98 -15.02
CA VAL A 207 -17.98 -10.33 -16.34
C VAL A 207 -17.64 -11.78 -16.70
N LYS A 208 -16.38 -12.20 -16.51
CA LYS A 208 -15.98 -13.60 -16.77
C LYS A 208 -16.76 -14.60 -15.92
N LYS A 209 -16.86 -14.36 -14.60
CA LYS A 209 -17.64 -15.22 -13.68
C LYS A 209 -19.11 -15.30 -14.11
N TYR A 210 -19.70 -14.18 -14.52
CA TYR A 210 -21.09 -14.14 -14.97
C TYR A 210 -21.29 -14.95 -16.26
N PHE A 211 -20.37 -14.85 -17.22
CA PHE A 211 -20.40 -15.64 -18.45
C PHE A 211 -20.21 -17.14 -18.17
N GLU A 212 -19.21 -17.51 -17.37
CA GLU A 212 -18.94 -18.91 -16.98
C GLU A 212 -20.12 -19.54 -16.23
N ALA A 213 -20.84 -18.79 -15.40
CA ALA A 213 -22.04 -19.25 -14.72
C ALA A 213 -23.28 -19.34 -15.65
N SER A 214 -23.30 -18.56 -16.74
CA SER A 214 -24.43 -18.50 -17.68
C SER A 214 -24.34 -19.49 -18.85
N VAL A 215 -23.17 -20.08 -19.09
CA VAL A 215 -22.96 -21.14 -20.06
C VAL A 215 -23.04 -22.48 -19.33
N PRO A 216 -24.14 -23.25 -19.43
CA PRO A 216 -24.12 -24.62 -18.95
C PRO A 216 -23.08 -25.40 -19.76
N LYS A 217 -22.20 -26.12 -19.04
CA LYS A 217 -21.31 -27.12 -19.65
C LYS A 217 -22.11 -28.28 -20.23
#